data_AF-A0A484N416-F1
#
_entry.id   AF-A0A484N416-F1
#
_cell.length_a   1.000
_cell.length_b   1.000
_cell.length_c   1.000
_cell.angle_alpha   90.00
_cell.angle_beta   90.00
_cell.angle_gamma   90.00
#
_symmetry.space_group_name_H-M   'P 1'
#
loop_
_entity.id
_entity.type
_entity.pdbx_description
1 polymer ?
#
loop_
_entity_poly.entity_id
_entity_poly.type
_entity_poly.pdbx_seq_one_letter_code
_entity_poly.pdbx_strand_id
1 'polypeptide(L)'
;MPSSLITKPLSQQKSQILNPKPQISSTKSCNHIVKSTSKFGSFLDLQPTSKPEPLDLDLSWYDPDSDRPQFEVIIAGAGPAGIRLAEQVSRHGIKVCCIDPSPLSMWPNNYGVWVDEFERLGLEDCLDKTWPITSVCINDHNHKCLDRAYGRVSRENLKSKLLNECINHSVKFYKAKVWKVDHQEFESYVTCDDGRKLKASLVVDASGFASRIIGYGRPRKQGYQIAHGILAEVDEHPFDLDKMVLMDWRDSHLGNEPYLRENNSRFPTFLYVMPFESNLVFLEETSLVSRPVLSYMEVKKRMVARLRHLGIRVRSVIEDEKCLIPMGGPLPHIPQNVMAFGGNCGIVHPSIPQGTRLLGLWK
;
A
#
# COMPACT_ATOMS: atom_id res chain seq x y z
N MET A 1 48.87 88.67 6.64
CA MET A 1 49.88 88.18 7.60
C MET A 1 49.46 86.80 8.08
N PRO A 2 50.37 85.82 8.18
CA PRO A 2 51.11 85.26 7.05
C PRO A 2 51.04 83.70 7.09
N SER A 3 51.23 83.02 5.93
CA SER A 3 52.39 82.15 5.62
C SER A 3 52.44 80.80 6.37
N SER A 4 52.86 79.64 5.86
CA SER A 4 53.35 79.19 4.56
C SER A 4 53.99 77.80 4.77
N LEU A 5 53.87 76.94 3.75
CA LEU A 5 54.88 75.98 3.25
C LEU A 5 55.21 74.64 3.98
N ILE A 6 54.99 73.56 3.20
CA ILE A 6 55.93 72.50 2.76
C ILE A 6 56.75 71.74 3.82
N THR A 7 56.58 70.42 3.89
CA THR A 7 57.59 69.37 3.51
C THR A 7 57.09 67.94 3.77
N LYS A 8 57.33 67.05 2.79
CA LYS A 8 57.39 65.56 2.85
C LYS A 8 58.88 65.16 3.05
N PRO A 9 59.33 63.87 3.12
CA PRO A 9 58.76 62.55 3.48
C PRO A 9 59.73 61.65 4.33
N LEU A 10 59.52 60.31 4.33
CA LEU A 10 60.36 59.15 4.78
C LEU A 10 60.14 58.69 6.24
N SER A 11 60.12 57.40 6.63
CA SER A 11 60.24 56.09 5.96
C SER A 11 59.94 54.97 6.98
N GLN A 12 59.42 53.83 6.51
CA GLN A 12 59.58 52.45 7.01
C GLN A 12 59.28 52.12 8.50
N GLN A 13 58.28 51.27 8.72
CA GLN A 13 58.50 49.86 9.11
C GLN A 13 57.23 49.02 8.95
N LYS A 14 57.37 47.90 8.23
CA LYS A 14 56.36 46.84 8.08
C LYS A 14 56.36 45.99 9.35
N SER A 15 55.18 45.72 9.92
CA SER A 15 54.98 44.56 10.78
C SER A 15 53.80 43.74 10.24
N GLN A 16 54.13 42.51 9.83
CA GLN A 16 53.22 41.48 9.34
C GLN A 16 52.44 40.91 10.53
N ILE A 17 51.11 40.86 10.43
CA ILE A 17 50.28 40.07 11.35
C ILE A 17 49.88 38.79 10.61
N LEU A 18 50.49 37.68 11.03
CA LEU A 18 50.21 36.32 10.54
C LEU A 18 48.88 35.80 11.10
N ASN A 19 48.03 35.28 10.22
CA ASN A 19 46.90 34.42 10.55
C ASN A 19 47.39 33.06 11.10
N PRO A 20 46.91 32.58 12.25
CA PRO A 20 47.13 31.20 12.66
C PRO A 20 46.12 30.25 12.00
N LYS A 21 46.64 29.25 11.27
CA LYS A 21 45.91 28.05 10.83
C LYS A 21 45.62 27.15 12.05
N PRO A 22 44.44 26.53 12.15
CA PRO A 22 44.20 25.53 13.19
C PRO A 22 44.92 24.21 12.90
N GLN A 23 45.60 23.71 13.92
CA GLN A 23 46.38 22.47 13.96
C GLN A 23 45.49 21.22 13.83
N ILE A 24 45.91 20.31 12.98
CA ILE A 24 45.41 18.93 12.89
C ILE A 24 45.95 18.17 14.11
N SER A 25 45.08 17.84 15.07
CA SER A 25 45.40 16.92 16.16
C SER A 25 44.81 15.54 15.85
N SER A 26 45.71 14.57 15.68
CA SER A 26 45.39 13.15 15.53
C SER A 26 44.91 12.59 16.86
N THR A 27 43.60 12.45 17.03
CA THR A 27 43.02 11.62 18.08
C THR A 27 42.50 10.34 17.45
N LYS A 28 43.11 9.22 17.84
CA LYS A 28 42.71 7.86 17.44
C LYS A 28 41.28 7.62 17.95
N SER A 29 40.31 7.74 17.05
CA SER A 29 38.95 7.23 17.28
C SER A 29 39.04 5.72 17.49
N CYS A 30 38.87 5.28 18.74
CA CYS A 30 38.52 3.90 19.02
C CYS A 30 37.16 3.65 18.38
N ASN A 31 37.18 3.02 17.20
CA ASN A 31 36.00 2.43 16.60
C ASN A 31 35.56 1.27 17.50
N HIS A 32 34.78 1.57 18.54
CA HIS A 32 33.87 0.58 19.12
C HIS A 32 32.82 0.29 18.05
N ILE A 33 33.16 -0.64 17.16
CA ILE A 33 32.18 -1.41 16.41
C ILE A 33 31.37 -2.13 17.48
N VAL A 34 30.20 -1.59 17.83
CA VAL A 34 29.19 -2.36 18.53
C VAL A 34 28.80 -3.47 17.57
N LYS A 35 29.48 -4.61 17.68
CA LYS A 35 29.01 -5.86 17.10
C LYS A 35 27.72 -6.18 17.85
N SER A 36 26.59 -5.79 17.29
CA SER A 36 25.28 -6.35 17.64
C SER A 36 25.30 -7.82 17.25
N THR A 37 25.90 -8.65 18.10
CA THR A 37 25.70 -10.10 18.04
C THR A 37 24.34 -10.40 18.67
N SER A 38 23.25 -10.08 17.97
CA SER A 38 22.04 -10.86 18.21
C SER A 38 22.38 -12.25 17.70
N LYS A 39 22.43 -13.23 18.59
CA LYS A 39 22.53 -14.67 18.25
C LYS A 39 21.33 -15.18 17.44
N PHE A 40 20.43 -14.28 17.04
CA PHE A 40 19.15 -14.51 16.41
C PHE A 40 19.06 -13.59 15.19
N GLY A 41 18.67 -14.17 14.04
CA GLY A 41 18.62 -13.50 12.73
C GLY A 41 17.58 -12.38 12.68
N SER A 42 17.68 -11.54 11.66
CA SER A 42 16.64 -10.55 11.36
C SER A 42 15.42 -11.27 10.80
N PHE A 43 14.20 -10.77 11.02
CA PHE A 43 13.03 -11.33 10.32
C PHE A 43 13.17 -11.25 8.79
N LEU A 44 14.04 -10.36 8.29
CA LEU A 44 14.40 -10.25 6.88
C LEU A 44 15.05 -11.52 6.30
N ASP A 45 15.62 -12.36 7.17
CA ASP A 45 16.26 -13.61 6.79
C ASP A 45 15.24 -14.78 6.75
N LEU A 46 14.03 -14.56 7.26
CA LEU A 46 12.97 -15.56 7.29
C LEU A 46 12.16 -15.53 6.00
N GLN A 47 11.74 -16.72 5.56
CA GLN A 47 10.80 -16.87 4.45
C GLN A 47 9.40 -17.13 5.01
N PRO A 48 8.34 -16.57 4.38
CA PRO A 48 6.96 -16.88 4.74
C PRO A 48 6.72 -18.40 4.69
N THR A 49 6.10 -18.94 5.73
CA THR A 49 5.76 -20.37 5.78
C THR A 49 4.51 -20.69 4.97
N SER A 50 3.55 -19.76 4.90
CA SER A 50 2.37 -19.90 4.07
C SER A 50 2.66 -19.54 2.62
N LYS A 51 2.02 -20.27 1.71
CA LYS A 51 1.97 -19.93 0.29
C LYS A 51 0.49 -19.80 -0.09
N PRO A 52 0.04 -18.65 -0.61
CA PRO A 52 -1.34 -18.52 -1.03
C PRO A 52 -1.62 -19.46 -2.19
N GLU A 53 -2.55 -20.39 -1.99
CA GLU A 53 -3.04 -21.27 -3.04
C GLU A 53 -4.21 -20.62 -3.78
N PRO A 54 -4.36 -20.82 -5.11
CA PRO A 54 -5.55 -20.37 -5.81
C PRO A 54 -6.81 -21.01 -5.23
N LEU A 55 -7.94 -20.31 -5.33
CA LEU A 55 -9.23 -20.89 -4.94
C LEU A 55 -9.61 -22.04 -5.87
N ASP A 56 -10.10 -23.12 -5.29
CA ASP A 56 -10.68 -24.25 -6.02
C ASP A 56 -12.19 -24.02 -6.21
N LEU A 57 -12.52 -23.28 -7.28
CA LEU A 57 -13.90 -22.96 -7.66
C LEU A 57 -14.08 -23.16 -9.17
N ASP A 58 -15.17 -23.80 -9.56
CA ASP A 58 -15.55 -23.96 -10.96
C ASP A 58 -16.26 -22.69 -11.46
N LEU A 59 -15.47 -21.78 -12.03
CA LEU A 59 -15.99 -20.56 -12.62
C LEU A 59 -16.75 -20.87 -13.91
N SER A 60 -17.77 -20.07 -14.20
CA SER A 60 -18.42 -20.08 -15.51
C SER A 60 -17.48 -19.48 -16.57
N TRP A 61 -16.66 -20.31 -17.20
CA TRP A 61 -15.71 -19.87 -18.21
C TRP A 61 -16.41 -19.44 -19.51
N TYR A 62 -15.89 -18.38 -20.11
CA TYR A 62 -16.16 -18.00 -21.48
C TYR A 62 -15.25 -18.82 -22.40
N ASP A 63 -15.84 -19.61 -23.27
CA ASP A 63 -15.12 -20.33 -24.32
C ASP A 63 -15.21 -19.51 -25.62
N PRO A 64 -14.12 -18.90 -26.08
CA PRO A 64 -14.18 -18.03 -27.24
C PRO A 64 -14.28 -18.79 -28.58
N ASP A 65 -14.22 -20.12 -28.58
CA ASP A 65 -14.43 -20.96 -29.76
C ASP A 65 -15.90 -21.42 -29.90
N SER A 66 -16.66 -21.47 -28.81
CA SER A 66 -18.08 -21.89 -28.81
C SER A 66 -19.07 -20.80 -28.43
N ASP A 67 -18.69 -19.87 -27.55
CA ASP A 67 -19.57 -18.84 -27.04
C ASP A 67 -19.62 -17.63 -27.97
N ARG A 68 -20.74 -16.90 -27.94
CA ARG A 68 -20.83 -15.61 -28.64
C ARG A 68 -19.98 -14.57 -27.90
N PRO A 69 -19.10 -13.82 -28.58
CA PRO A 69 -18.21 -12.83 -27.97
C PRO A 69 -18.94 -11.52 -27.62
N GLN A 70 -20.16 -11.58 -27.07
CA GLN A 70 -21.00 -10.39 -26.84
C GLN A 70 -21.57 -10.37 -25.42
N PHE A 71 -21.30 -9.27 -24.72
CA PHE A 71 -21.73 -9.01 -23.34
C PHE A 71 -22.35 -7.62 -23.23
N GLU A 72 -23.12 -7.38 -22.18
CA GLU A 72 -23.63 -6.04 -21.88
C GLU A 72 -22.56 -5.23 -21.15
N VAL A 73 -21.88 -5.87 -20.21
CA VAL A 73 -20.77 -5.27 -19.45
C VAL A 73 -19.54 -6.17 -19.50
N ILE A 74 -18.41 -5.59 -19.89
CA ILE A 74 -17.09 -6.22 -19.71
C ILE A 74 -16.35 -5.51 -18.60
N ILE A 75 -15.86 -6.27 -17.61
CA ILE A 75 -15.06 -5.76 -16.50
C ILE A 75 -13.63 -6.27 -16.68
N ALA A 76 -12.69 -5.36 -16.87
CA ALA A 76 -11.27 -5.68 -16.90
C ALA A 76 -10.74 -5.76 -15.46
N GLY A 77 -10.26 -6.93 -15.04
CA GLY A 77 -9.67 -7.19 -13.72
C GLY A 77 -10.61 -7.88 -12.74
N ALA A 78 -10.10 -8.93 -12.08
CA ALA A 78 -10.78 -9.71 -11.04
C ALA A 78 -10.21 -9.41 -9.63
N GLY A 79 -9.83 -8.15 -9.40
CA GLY A 79 -9.55 -7.65 -8.05
C GLY A 79 -10.84 -7.50 -7.22
N PRO A 80 -10.73 -7.08 -5.94
CA PRO A 80 -11.89 -6.93 -5.06
C PRO A 80 -13.00 -6.04 -5.65
N ALA A 81 -12.61 -4.91 -6.24
CA ALA A 81 -13.54 -3.98 -6.88
C ALA A 81 -14.21 -4.59 -8.14
N GLY A 82 -13.44 -5.31 -8.96
CA GLY A 82 -13.94 -5.91 -10.20
C GLY A 82 -14.93 -7.05 -9.94
N ILE A 83 -14.59 -7.97 -9.04
CA ILE A 83 -15.48 -9.09 -8.68
C ILE A 83 -16.73 -8.56 -7.98
N ARG A 84 -16.59 -7.59 -7.06
CA ARG A 84 -17.78 -6.99 -6.43
C ARG A 84 -18.70 -6.33 -7.43
N LEU A 85 -18.14 -5.56 -8.38
CA LEU A 85 -18.97 -4.92 -9.39
C LEU A 85 -19.69 -5.97 -10.24
N ALA A 86 -19.00 -7.03 -10.64
CA ALA A 86 -19.59 -8.12 -11.41
C ALA A 86 -20.75 -8.79 -10.65
N GLU A 87 -20.54 -9.08 -9.37
CA GLU A 87 -21.54 -9.67 -8.49
C GLU A 87 -22.76 -8.76 -8.31
N GLN A 88 -22.58 -7.46 -8.08
CA GLN A 88 -23.70 -6.53 -7.93
C GLN A 88 -24.47 -6.32 -9.24
N VAL A 89 -23.77 -6.17 -10.36
CA VAL A 89 -24.39 -5.90 -11.67
C VAL A 89 -25.14 -7.13 -12.17
N SER A 90 -24.58 -8.33 -11.99
CA SER A 90 -25.21 -9.58 -12.43
C SER A 90 -26.48 -9.93 -11.66
N ARG A 91 -26.63 -9.47 -10.40
CA ARG A 91 -27.90 -9.56 -9.64
C ARG A 91 -29.08 -8.87 -10.33
N HIS A 92 -28.82 -7.92 -11.22
CA HIS A 92 -29.84 -7.26 -12.03
C HIS A 92 -30.12 -7.96 -13.37
N GLY A 93 -29.59 -9.17 -13.59
CA GLY A 93 -29.78 -9.94 -14.82
C GLY A 93 -28.93 -9.48 -16.00
N ILE A 94 -27.95 -8.61 -15.77
CA ILE A 94 -27.05 -8.06 -16.78
C ILE A 94 -25.97 -9.09 -17.14
N LYS A 95 -25.73 -9.30 -18.44
CA LYS A 95 -24.69 -10.22 -18.94
C LYS A 95 -23.30 -9.62 -18.77
N VAL A 96 -22.58 -10.11 -17.77
CA VAL A 96 -21.23 -9.67 -17.42
C VAL A 96 -20.17 -10.67 -17.86
N CYS A 97 -19.06 -10.17 -18.40
CA CYS A 97 -17.82 -10.93 -18.55
C CYS A 97 -16.67 -10.24 -17.80
N CYS A 98 -16.04 -10.97 -16.87
CA CYS A 98 -14.84 -10.56 -16.18
C CYS A 98 -13.60 -11.10 -16.89
N ILE A 99 -12.70 -10.20 -17.30
CA ILE A 99 -11.45 -10.57 -17.99
C ILE A 99 -10.29 -10.35 -17.04
N ASP A 100 -9.61 -11.43 -16.65
CA ASP A 100 -8.45 -11.37 -15.77
C ASP A 100 -7.45 -12.50 -16.08
N PRO A 101 -6.14 -12.27 -16.04
CA PRO A 101 -5.16 -13.33 -16.31
C PRO A 101 -5.18 -14.49 -15.29
N SER A 102 -5.69 -14.25 -14.08
CA SER A 102 -5.64 -15.18 -12.96
C SER A 102 -6.78 -14.95 -11.95
N PRO A 103 -8.05 -15.12 -12.36
CA PRO A 103 -9.22 -14.77 -11.53
C PRO A 103 -9.30 -15.58 -10.23
N LEU A 104 -8.74 -16.78 -10.19
CA LEU A 104 -8.71 -17.65 -9.01
C LEU A 104 -7.53 -17.37 -8.06
N SER A 105 -6.47 -16.67 -8.49
CA SER A 105 -5.31 -16.37 -7.65
C SER A 105 -5.65 -15.45 -6.48
N MET A 106 -5.22 -15.81 -5.28
CA MET A 106 -5.51 -15.03 -4.07
C MET A 106 -5.06 -13.58 -4.17
N TRP A 107 -5.85 -12.68 -3.59
CA TRP A 107 -5.46 -11.28 -3.49
C TRP A 107 -4.28 -11.15 -2.52
N PRO A 108 -3.18 -10.48 -2.91
CA PRO A 108 -1.94 -10.51 -2.14
C PRO A 108 -2.03 -9.70 -0.85
N ASN A 109 -2.88 -8.67 -0.81
CA ASN A 109 -2.89 -7.70 0.26
C ASN A 109 -3.94 -8.00 1.33
N ASN A 110 -3.58 -7.80 2.60
CA ASN A 110 -4.50 -7.83 3.73
C ASN A 110 -5.37 -6.56 3.78
N TYR A 111 -6.65 -6.73 4.13
CA TYR A 111 -7.60 -5.62 4.20
C TYR A 111 -8.09 -5.41 5.63
N GLY A 112 -8.09 -4.15 6.06
CA GLY A 112 -8.67 -3.69 7.31
C GLY A 112 -9.89 -2.82 7.04
N VAL A 113 -10.94 -2.99 7.83
CA VAL A 113 -12.23 -2.31 7.63
C VAL A 113 -12.87 -1.88 8.94
N TRP A 114 -13.70 -0.86 8.88
CA TRP A 114 -14.60 -0.53 9.99
C TRP A 114 -15.74 -1.54 10.03
N VAL A 115 -15.93 -2.20 11.17
CA VAL A 115 -16.90 -3.30 11.29
C VAL A 115 -18.32 -2.83 10.90
N ASP A 116 -18.73 -1.67 11.39
CA ASP A 116 -20.06 -1.09 11.10
C ASP A 116 -20.29 -0.79 9.62
N GLU A 117 -19.24 -0.55 8.85
CA GLU A 117 -19.36 -0.33 7.41
C GLU A 117 -19.47 -1.65 6.64
N PHE A 118 -18.80 -2.71 7.11
CA PHE A 118 -18.88 -4.05 6.55
C PHE A 118 -20.23 -4.71 6.83
N GLU A 119 -20.77 -4.52 8.03
CA GLU A 119 -22.13 -4.96 8.40
C GLU A 119 -23.20 -4.36 7.48
N ARG A 120 -23.09 -3.06 7.13
CA ARG A 120 -24.02 -2.41 6.18
C ARG A 120 -23.97 -3.02 4.78
N LEU A 121 -22.90 -3.73 4.43
CA LEU A 121 -22.72 -4.40 3.15
C LEU A 121 -23.14 -5.88 3.20
N GLY A 122 -23.45 -6.43 4.38
CA GLY A 122 -23.75 -7.85 4.58
C GLY A 122 -22.52 -8.76 4.39
N LEU A 123 -21.34 -8.26 4.77
CA LEU A 123 -20.04 -8.93 4.60
C LEU A 123 -19.31 -9.19 5.92
N GLU A 124 -19.99 -9.03 7.06
CA GLU A 124 -19.44 -9.23 8.40
C GLU A 124 -18.95 -10.67 8.64
N ASP A 125 -19.53 -11.65 7.96
CA ASP A 125 -19.11 -13.06 7.96
C ASP A 125 -17.77 -13.30 7.24
N CYS A 126 -17.26 -12.30 6.51
CA CYS A 126 -15.94 -12.33 5.88
C CYS A 126 -14.84 -11.75 6.78
N LEU A 127 -15.12 -11.37 8.03
CA LEU A 127 -14.11 -10.92 8.98
C LEU A 127 -13.49 -12.12 9.71
N ASP A 128 -12.16 -12.23 9.74
CA ASP A 128 -11.47 -13.29 10.50
C ASP A 128 -11.16 -12.88 11.95
N LYS A 129 -10.98 -11.58 12.19
CA LYS A 129 -10.75 -11.02 13.53
C LYS A 129 -11.27 -9.60 13.62
N THR A 130 -11.82 -9.27 14.78
CA THR A 130 -12.28 -7.91 15.10
C THR A 130 -11.70 -7.44 16.43
N TRP A 131 -11.49 -6.13 16.54
CA TRP A 131 -11.09 -5.44 17.76
C TRP A 131 -12.13 -4.37 18.06
N PRO A 132 -12.65 -4.31 19.30
CA PRO A 132 -13.68 -3.32 19.67
C PRO A 132 -13.15 -1.88 19.63
N ILE A 133 -11.86 -1.68 19.89
CA ILE A 133 -11.25 -0.35 20.00
C ILE A 133 -10.15 -0.20 18.94
N THR A 134 -10.09 0.98 18.33
CA THR A 134 -9.02 1.37 17.41
C THR A 134 -8.17 2.45 18.05
N SER A 135 -6.85 2.39 17.94
CA SER A 135 -5.94 3.36 18.53
C SER A 135 -5.05 4.03 17.49
N VAL A 136 -4.73 5.29 17.72
CA VAL A 136 -3.78 6.10 16.93
C VAL A 136 -2.76 6.71 17.89
N CYS A 137 -1.48 6.46 17.65
CA CYS A 137 -0.38 7.04 18.41
C CYS A 137 0.29 8.10 17.55
N ILE A 138 0.19 9.37 17.95
CA ILE A 138 0.78 10.49 17.21
C ILE A 138 2.24 10.68 17.61
N ASN A 139 2.53 10.55 18.91
CA ASN A 139 3.88 10.54 19.49
C ASN A 139 3.83 9.84 20.86
N ASP A 140 4.96 9.80 21.58
CA ASP A 140 5.06 9.08 22.86
C ASP A 140 4.12 9.63 23.95
N HIS A 141 3.63 10.85 23.80
CA HIS A 141 2.76 11.52 24.79
C HIS A 141 1.31 11.64 24.33
N ASN A 142 1.03 11.52 23.03
CA ASN A 142 -0.28 11.75 22.45
C ASN A 142 -0.79 10.49 21.77
N HIS A 143 -1.70 9.82 22.47
CA HIS A 143 -2.42 8.65 22.01
C HIS A 143 -3.92 8.93 22.02
N LYS A 144 -4.61 8.46 20.98
CA LYS A 144 -6.06 8.59 20.86
C LYS A 144 -6.67 7.21 20.65
N CYS A 145 -7.59 6.84 21.53
CA CYS A 145 -8.46 5.70 21.32
C CYS A 145 -9.74 6.19 20.62
N LEU A 146 -10.15 5.45 19.62
CA LEU A 146 -11.40 5.59 18.89
C LEU A 146 -12.29 4.45 19.34
N ASP A 147 -13.44 4.80 19.91
CA ASP A 147 -14.49 3.87 20.28
C ASP A 147 -15.25 3.40 19.03
N ARG A 148 -14.51 2.74 18.13
CA ARG A 148 -14.99 2.22 16.85
C ARG A 148 -14.26 0.92 16.53
N ALA A 149 -15.04 -0.13 16.32
CA ALA A 149 -14.53 -1.45 16.03
C ALA A 149 -13.87 -1.53 14.65
N TYR A 150 -12.75 -2.23 14.58
CA TYR A 150 -12.02 -2.51 13.35
C TYR A 150 -11.92 -4.00 13.14
N GLY A 151 -11.96 -4.44 11.88
CA GLY A 151 -11.88 -5.85 11.51
C GLY A 151 -10.81 -6.08 10.46
N ARG A 152 -10.17 -7.25 10.53
CA ARG A 152 -9.38 -7.80 9.43
C ARG A 152 -10.30 -8.69 8.58
N VAL A 153 -10.20 -8.54 7.27
CA VAL A 153 -10.99 -9.31 6.31
C VAL A 153 -10.26 -10.60 5.98
N SER A 154 -10.96 -11.73 6.10
CA SER A 154 -10.55 -12.99 5.48
C SER A 154 -10.61 -12.84 3.96
N ARG A 155 -9.43 -12.75 3.33
CA ARG A 155 -9.28 -12.65 1.87
C ARG A 155 -9.94 -13.83 1.17
N GLU A 156 -9.82 -15.01 1.75
CA GLU A 156 -10.38 -16.26 1.23
C GLU A 156 -11.90 -16.25 1.31
N ASN A 157 -12.48 -15.96 2.48
CA ASN A 157 -13.93 -15.94 2.65
C ASN A 157 -14.57 -14.87 1.78
N LEU A 158 -14.00 -13.66 1.76
CA LEU A 158 -14.52 -12.58 0.95
C LEU A 158 -14.48 -12.92 -0.54
N LYS A 159 -13.34 -13.40 -1.03
CA LYS A 159 -13.19 -13.72 -2.44
C LYS A 159 -14.08 -14.88 -2.85
N SER A 160 -14.14 -15.94 -2.04
CA SER A 160 -15.00 -17.11 -2.28
C SER A 160 -16.47 -16.73 -2.28
N LYS A 161 -16.92 -15.92 -1.31
CA LYS A 161 -18.30 -15.42 -1.24
C LYS A 161 -18.67 -14.64 -2.51
N LEU A 162 -17.83 -13.70 -2.92
CA LEU A 162 -18.10 -12.89 -4.12
C LEU A 162 -18.06 -13.70 -5.42
N LEU A 163 -17.13 -14.66 -5.54
CA LEU A 163 -17.07 -15.54 -6.72
C LEU A 163 -18.25 -16.52 -6.77
N ASN A 164 -18.68 -17.08 -5.65
CA ASN A 164 -19.87 -17.92 -5.58
C ASN A 164 -21.12 -17.16 -6.02
N GLU A 165 -21.26 -15.90 -5.59
CA GLU A 165 -22.34 -15.05 -6.06
C GLU A 165 -22.23 -14.75 -7.57
N CYS A 166 -21.03 -14.53 -8.11
CA CYS A 166 -20.83 -14.42 -9.55
C CYS A 166 -21.26 -15.70 -10.30
N ILE A 167 -20.94 -16.88 -9.78
CA ILE A 167 -21.35 -18.18 -10.34
C ILE A 167 -22.89 -18.30 -10.32
N ASN A 168 -23.53 -17.99 -9.19
CA ASN A 168 -24.98 -18.05 -9.02
C ASN A 168 -25.72 -17.16 -10.04
N HIS A 169 -25.11 -16.03 -10.43
CA HIS A 169 -25.66 -15.09 -11.40
C HIS A 169 -25.07 -15.26 -12.82
N SER A 170 -24.40 -16.39 -13.10
CA SER A 170 -23.87 -16.75 -14.42
C SER A 170 -22.90 -15.73 -15.03
N VAL A 171 -22.10 -15.05 -14.19
CA VAL A 171 -21.02 -14.18 -14.66
C VAL A 171 -20.00 -15.02 -15.40
N LYS A 172 -19.65 -14.61 -16.62
CA LYS A 172 -18.61 -15.28 -17.41
C LYS A 172 -17.22 -14.79 -17.00
N PHE A 173 -16.25 -15.69 -16.95
CA PHE A 173 -14.85 -15.37 -16.72
C PHE A 173 -14.01 -15.71 -17.95
N TYR A 174 -13.10 -14.83 -18.31
CA TYR A 174 -12.16 -15.05 -19.40
C TYR A 174 -10.73 -14.86 -18.93
N LYS A 175 -9.92 -15.91 -19.08
CA LYS A 175 -8.51 -15.93 -18.66
C LYS A 175 -7.63 -15.25 -19.70
N ALA A 176 -7.63 -13.93 -19.70
CA ALA A 176 -6.83 -13.12 -20.60
C ALA A 176 -6.53 -11.75 -19.96
N LYS A 177 -5.66 -10.97 -20.60
CA LYS A 177 -5.42 -9.57 -20.23
C LYS A 177 -6.04 -8.64 -21.25
N VAL A 178 -6.84 -7.67 -20.80
CA VAL A 178 -7.31 -6.61 -21.69
C VAL A 178 -6.13 -5.77 -22.16
N TRP A 179 -5.95 -5.71 -23.48
CA TRP A 179 -4.88 -4.96 -24.13
C TRP A 179 -5.35 -3.58 -24.60
N LYS A 180 -6.51 -3.53 -25.24
CA LYS A 180 -7.04 -2.30 -25.87
C LYS A 180 -8.57 -2.31 -25.87
N VAL A 181 -9.15 -1.12 -25.78
CA VAL A 181 -10.58 -0.89 -26.00
C VAL A 181 -10.75 0.07 -27.16
N ASP A 182 -11.54 -0.34 -28.15
CA ASP A 182 -11.91 0.47 -29.32
C ASP A 182 -13.41 0.75 -29.28
N HIS A 183 -13.79 2.01 -29.40
CA HIS A 183 -15.20 2.43 -29.36
C HIS A 183 -15.69 2.78 -30.76
N GLN A 184 -16.86 2.25 -31.11
CA GLN A 184 -17.66 2.63 -32.27
C GLN A 184 -18.94 3.34 -31.80
N GLU A 185 -19.77 3.80 -32.74
CA GLU A 185 -20.96 4.60 -32.44
C GLU A 185 -21.95 3.92 -31.48
N PHE A 186 -22.10 2.60 -31.58
CA PHE A 186 -23.07 1.83 -30.78
C PHE A 186 -22.44 0.74 -29.92
N GLU A 187 -21.15 0.46 -30.08
CA GLU A 187 -20.52 -0.76 -29.56
C GLU A 187 -19.07 -0.52 -29.17
N SER A 188 -18.61 -1.23 -28.13
CA SER A 188 -17.20 -1.23 -27.73
C SER A 188 -16.58 -2.60 -27.97
N TYR A 189 -15.36 -2.63 -28.47
CA TYR A 189 -14.58 -3.83 -28.73
C TYR A 189 -13.39 -3.88 -27.79
N VAL A 190 -13.32 -4.93 -26.97
CA VAL A 190 -12.23 -5.22 -26.05
C VAL A 190 -11.32 -6.25 -26.70
N THR A 191 -10.09 -5.85 -27.01
CA THR A 191 -9.05 -6.74 -27.53
C THR A 191 -8.20 -7.25 -26.38
N CYS A 192 -8.03 -8.57 -26.29
CA CYS A 192 -7.19 -9.22 -25.29
C CYS A 192 -5.78 -9.48 -25.81
N ASP A 193 -4.86 -9.84 -24.91
CA ASP A 193 -3.45 -10.13 -25.21
C ASP A 193 -3.23 -11.39 -26.05
N ASP A 194 -4.18 -12.31 -26.05
CA ASP A 194 -4.24 -13.46 -26.95
C ASP A 194 -4.79 -13.13 -28.37
N GLY A 195 -5.10 -11.86 -28.62
CA GLY A 195 -5.61 -11.37 -29.91
C GLY A 195 -7.12 -11.52 -30.11
N ARG A 196 -7.83 -12.16 -29.18
CA ARG A 196 -9.30 -12.30 -29.30
C ARG A 196 -9.99 -10.97 -29.00
N LYS A 197 -11.16 -10.78 -29.62
CA LYS A 197 -11.98 -9.57 -29.48
C LYS A 197 -13.36 -9.91 -28.93
N LEU A 198 -13.74 -9.21 -27.87
CA LEU A 198 -15.06 -9.30 -27.25
C LEU A 198 -15.79 -7.97 -27.45
N LYS A 199 -17.11 -8.05 -27.58
CA LYS A 199 -18.01 -6.91 -27.80
C LYS A 199 -18.79 -6.61 -26.52
N ALA A 200 -18.90 -5.33 -26.18
CA ALA A 200 -19.59 -4.84 -24.99
C ALA A 200 -20.39 -3.56 -25.26
N SER A 201 -21.49 -3.38 -24.53
CA SER A 201 -22.19 -2.09 -24.45
C SER A 201 -21.50 -1.13 -23.48
N LEU A 202 -20.99 -1.64 -22.36
CA LEU A 202 -20.19 -0.90 -21.38
C LEU A 202 -18.89 -1.64 -21.07
N VAL A 203 -17.79 -0.90 -21.03
CA VAL A 203 -16.49 -1.42 -20.56
C VAL A 203 -16.12 -0.71 -19.27
N VAL A 204 -15.84 -1.49 -18.23
CA VAL A 204 -15.38 -1.01 -16.94
C VAL A 204 -13.95 -1.47 -16.71
N ASP A 205 -13.07 -0.54 -16.36
CA ASP A 205 -11.70 -0.84 -15.98
C ASP A 205 -11.55 -0.87 -14.46
N ALA A 206 -11.48 -2.10 -13.93
CA ALA A 206 -11.21 -2.41 -12.53
C ALA A 206 -9.84 -3.10 -12.35
N SER A 207 -8.93 -3.00 -13.33
CA SER A 207 -7.65 -3.72 -13.36
C SER A 207 -6.56 -3.11 -12.46
N GLY A 208 -6.91 -2.06 -11.71
CA GLY A 208 -6.01 -1.35 -10.80
C GLY A 208 -5.00 -0.45 -11.53
N PHE A 209 -4.07 0.12 -10.76
CA PHE A 209 -3.28 1.29 -11.19
C PHE A 209 -2.38 1.10 -12.42
N ALA A 210 -2.07 -0.16 -12.76
CA ALA A 210 -1.23 -0.51 -13.90
C ALA A 210 -1.94 -0.36 -15.25
N SER A 211 -3.25 -0.11 -15.25
CA SER A 211 -4.00 0.07 -16.47
C SER A 211 -3.54 1.28 -17.27
N ARG A 212 -3.59 1.11 -18.60
CA ARG A 212 -3.37 2.16 -19.60
C ARG A 212 -4.64 2.48 -20.39
N ILE A 213 -5.76 1.85 -20.04
CA ILE A 213 -7.04 1.99 -20.75
C ILE A 213 -7.69 3.33 -20.42
N ILE A 214 -7.63 3.75 -19.15
CA ILE A 214 -8.20 5.01 -18.70
C ILE A 214 -7.36 6.21 -19.16
N GLY A 215 -8.04 7.16 -19.81
CA GLY A 215 -7.47 8.44 -20.19
C GLY A 215 -7.42 9.41 -19.02
N TYR A 216 -6.27 10.11 -18.89
CA TYR A 216 -6.07 11.18 -17.90
C TYR A 216 -5.66 12.47 -18.62
N GLY A 217 -6.29 13.60 -18.28
CA GLY A 217 -6.03 14.88 -18.93
C GLY A 217 -4.65 15.50 -18.60
N ARG A 218 -3.91 14.92 -17.64
CA ARG A 218 -2.56 15.35 -17.25
C ARG A 218 -1.70 14.13 -16.88
N PRO A 219 -0.37 14.22 -16.96
CA PRO A 219 0.51 13.17 -16.45
C PRO A 219 0.20 12.86 -14.98
N ARG A 220 0.14 11.57 -14.63
CA ARG A 220 -0.07 11.13 -13.25
C ARG A 220 1.20 11.40 -12.43
N LYS A 221 1.39 12.63 -11.95
CA LYS A 221 2.43 13.02 -10.98
C LYS A 221 2.08 12.50 -9.57
N GLN A 222 1.80 11.21 -9.47
CA GLN A 222 1.34 10.55 -8.26
C GLN A 222 2.46 10.43 -7.21
N GLY A 223 2.07 10.47 -5.95
CA GLY A 223 2.94 10.01 -4.86
C GLY A 223 2.77 8.51 -4.71
N TYR A 224 3.58 7.90 -3.84
CA TYR A 224 3.44 6.48 -3.55
C TYR A 224 3.37 6.27 -2.06
N GLN A 225 2.39 5.49 -1.64
CA GLN A 225 2.42 4.79 -0.36
C GLN A 225 3.14 3.47 -0.59
N ILE A 226 4.07 3.14 0.28
CA ILE A 226 4.75 1.84 0.26
C ILE A 226 4.72 1.26 1.66
N ALA A 227 4.41 -0.03 1.75
CA ALA A 227 4.34 -0.73 3.02
C ALA A 227 4.94 -2.12 2.94
N HIS A 228 5.42 -2.59 4.09
CA HIS A 228 5.82 -3.97 4.30
C HIS A 228 5.09 -4.52 5.51
N GLY A 229 4.22 -5.51 5.27
CA GLY A 229 3.48 -6.20 6.30
C GLY A 229 4.01 -7.61 6.53
N ILE A 230 3.92 -8.10 7.77
CA ILE A 230 4.13 -9.50 8.12
C ILE A 230 3.05 -9.94 9.11
N LEU A 231 2.53 -11.16 8.93
CA LEU A 231 1.89 -11.91 10.00
C LEU A 231 2.95 -12.83 10.60
N ALA A 232 3.23 -12.68 11.88
CA ALA A 232 4.38 -13.33 12.50
C ALA A 232 4.03 -13.96 13.85
N GLU A 233 4.62 -15.13 14.10
CA GLU A 233 4.73 -15.66 15.45
C GLU A 233 5.93 -15.01 16.14
N VAL A 234 5.70 -14.49 17.33
CA VAL A 234 6.69 -13.76 18.13
C VAL A 234 6.80 -14.40 19.51
N ASP A 235 7.88 -14.10 20.24
CA ASP A 235 7.97 -14.52 21.65
C ASP A 235 6.83 -13.92 22.48
N GLU A 236 6.66 -12.61 22.36
CA GLU A 236 5.62 -11.79 22.98
C GLU A 236 5.58 -10.42 22.26
N HIS A 237 4.50 -9.68 22.42
CA HIS A 237 4.40 -8.29 21.96
C HIS A 237 3.71 -7.38 23.00
N PRO A 238 4.00 -6.07 23.01
CA PRO A 238 3.47 -5.15 24.02
C PRO A 238 2.06 -4.61 23.73
N PHE A 239 1.41 -5.05 22.65
CA PHE A 239 0.10 -4.52 22.22
C PHE A 239 -1.07 -5.21 22.91
N ASP A 240 -2.11 -4.44 23.25
CA ASP A 240 -3.35 -4.95 23.85
C ASP A 240 -4.15 -5.78 22.84
N LEU A 241 -4.65 -6.95 23.26
CA LEU A 241 -5.40 -7.86 22.37
C LEU A 241 -6.82 -7.38 22.02
N ASP A 242 -7.35 -6.40 22.75
CA ASP A 242 -8.66 -5.79 22.52
C ASP A 242 -8.57 -4.53 21.64
N LYS A 243 -7.37 -4.17 21.17
CA LYS A 243 -7.14 -2.96 20.37
C LYS A 243 -6.43 -3.25 19.07
N MET A 244 -6.91 -2.61 18.01
CA MET A 244 -6.17 -2.46 16.77
C MET A 244 -5.39 -1.14 16.80
N VAL A 245 -4.13 -1.13 16.36
CA VAL A 245 -3.34 0.10 16.21
C VAL A 245 -3.37 0.52 14.74
N LEU A 246 -4.11 1.59 14.44
CA LEU A 246 -4.31 2.05 13.08
C LEU A 246 -3.12 2.85 12.57
N MET A 247 -2.55 3.73 13.38
CA MET A 247 -1.36 4.47 12.97
C MET A 247 -0.50 4.77 14.18
N ASP A 248 0.65 4.14 14.28
CA ASP A 248 1.67 4.48 15.27
C ASP A 248 2.83 5.25 14.63
N TRP A 249 2.78 6.57 14.81
CA TRP A 249 3.75 7.54 14.33
C TRP A 249 4.94 7.75 15.28
N ARG A 250 4.98 7.05 16.43
CA ARG A 250 6.09 7.20 17.37
C ARG A 250 7.41 6.86 16.70
N ASP A 251 8.41 7.71 16.91
CA ASP A 251 9.73 7.59 16.31
C ASP A 251 10.86 7.43 17.35
N SER A 252 10.50 7.20 18.62
CA SER A 252 11.42 6.92 19.74
C SER A 252 12.37 5.75 19.47
N HIS A 253 11.95 4.77 18.67
CA HIS A 253 12.80 3.67 18.20
C HIS A 253 14.04 4.13 17.42
N LEU A 254 14.01 5.30 16.79
CA LEU A 254 15.15 5.91 16.10
C LEU A 254 16.20 6.46 17.07
N GLY A 255 15.88 6.53 18.37
CA GLY A 255 16.81 6.75 19.47
C GLY A 255 18.06 5.88 19.35
N ASN A 256 17.84 4.60 19.07
CA ASN A 256 18.89 3.58 18.98
C ASN A 256 19.54 3.49 17.59
N GLU A 257 18.99 4.18 16.58
CA GLU A 257 19.42 4.08 15.18
C GLU A 257 19.60 5.49 14.55
N PRO A 258 20.61 6.28 14.96
CA PRO A 258 20.74 7.69 14.56
C PRO A 258 20.81 7.91 13.04
N TYR A 259 21.34 6.95 12.28
CA TYR A 259 21.46 7.03 10.82
C TYR A 259 20.11 7.00 10.09
N LEU A 260 19.03 6.54 10.73
CA LEU A 260 17.68 6.55 10.15
C LEU A 260 16.94 7.88 10.37
N ARG A 261 17.38 8.70 11.34
CA ARG A 261 16.64 9.90 11.81
C ARG A 261 16.47 10.95 10.72
N GLU A 262 17.53 11.27 9.98
CA GLU A 262 17.49 12.31 8.94
C GLU A 262 16.51 11.95 7.81
N ASN A 263 16.49 10.69 7.41
CA ASN A 263 15.58 10.24 6.38
C ASN A 263 14.14 10.11 6.90
N ASN A 264 13.96 9.71 8.16
CA ASN A 264 12.63 9.63 8.78
C ASN A 264 11.99 11.02 8.96
N SER A 265 12.77 12.05 9.31
CA SER A 265 12.21 13.41 9.44
C SER A 265 11.68 13.98 8.12
N ARG A 266 12.26 13.54 6.98
CA ARG A 266 11.80 13.93 5.63
C ARG A 266 10.66 13.06 5.12
N PHE A 267 10.72 11.76 5.38
CA PHE A 267 9.75 10.77 4.91
C PHE A 267 9.40 9.84 6.06
N PRO A 268 8.51 10.24 6.97
CA PRO A 268 8.19 9.45 8.15
C PRO A 268 7.40 8.19 7.77
N THR A 269 7.64 7.12 8.53
CA THR A 269 6.83 5.90 8.46
C THR A 269 6.07 5.70 9.77
N PHE A 270 5.00 4.94 9.69
CA PHE A 270 4.17 4.57 10.83
C PHE A 270 3.86 3.08 10.81
N LEU A 271 3.51 2.52 11.96
CA LEU A 271 3.20 1.10 12.12
C LEU A 271 1.69 0.87 12.26
N TYR A 272 1.16 -0.08 11.49
CA TYR A 272 -0.13 -0.72 11.75
C TYR A 272 0.09 -1.99 12.57
N VAL A 273 -0.82 -2.26 13.53
CA VAL A 273 -0.78 -3.47 14.35
C VAL A 273 -2.15 -4.07 14.51
N MET A 274 -2.23 -5.37 14.28
CA MET A 274 -3.41 -6.20 14.47
C MET A 274 -3.01 -7.42 15.31
N PRO A 275 -3.14 -7.35 16.65
CA PRO A 275 -2.76 -8.44 17.55
C PRO A 275 -3.83 -9.52 17.60
N PHE A 276 -3.45 -10.77 17.30
CA PHE A 276 -4.36 -11.92 17.33
C PHE A 276 -4.34 -12.62 18.68
N GLU A 277 -3.13 -12.87 19.17
CA GLU A 277 -2.80 -13.55 20.43
C GLU A 277 -1.48 -12.98 20.97
N SER A 278 -1.09 -13.29 22.22
CA SER A 278 0.14 -12.76 22.83
C SER A 278 1.42 -13.03 22.04
N ASN A 279 1.41 -14.09 21.22
CA ASN A 279 2.52 -14.55 20.38
C ASN A 279 2.21 -14.49 18.88
N LEU A 280 1.07 -13.94 18.45
CA LEU A 280 0.66 -13.88 17.04
C LEU A 280 0.15 -12.47 16.70
N VAL A 281 0.85 -11.79 15.80
CA VAL A 281 0.55 -10.40 15.47
C VAL A 281 0.82 -10.10 14.00
N PHE A 282 -0.07 -9.33 13.39
CA PHE A 282 0.18 -8.70 12.10
C PHE A 282 0.73 -7.28 12.32
N LEU A 283 1.84 -6.99 11.66
CA LEU A 283 2.61 -5.75 11.79
C LEU A 283 2.88 -5.21 10.39
N GLU A 284 2.66 -3.93 10.15
CA GLU A 284 3.00 -3.30 8.87
C GLU A 284 3.62 -1.92 9.04
N GLU A 285 4.86 -1.77 8.57
CA GLU A 285 5.51 -0.47 8.48
C GLU A 285 5.15 0.20 7.14
N THR A 286 4.60 1.41 7.20
CA THR A 286 4.06 2.12 6.05
C THR A 286 4.61 3.54 5.93
N SER A 287 5.02 3.93 4.72
CA SER A 287 5.28 5.33 4.35
C SER A 287 4.02 5.91 3.71
N LEU A 288 3.36 6.87 4.36
CA LEU A 288 2.05 7.42 3.97
C LEU A 288 1.98 7.87 2.49
N VAL A 289 2.69 8.93 2.13
CA VAL A 289 2.84 9.35 0.73
C VAL A 289 4.20 9.99 0.58
N SER A 290 5.02 9.48 -0.35
CA SER A 290 6.31 10.10 -0.67
C SER A 290 6.47 10.34 -2.18
N ARG A 291 7.24 11.39 -2.50
CA ARG A 291 7.69 11.75 -3.86
C ARG A 291 9.16 12.16 -3.77
N PRO A 292 10.12 11.33 -4.25
CA PRO A 292 9.96 9.99 -4.85
C PRO A 292 9.50 8.93 -3.86
N VAL A 293 9.16 7.73 -4.36
CA VAL A 293 8.80 6.56 -3.53
C VAL A 293 9.95 6.19 -2.58
N LEU A 294 9.64 5.91 -1.31
CA LEU A 294 10.62 5.41 -0.36
C LEU A 294 11.10 4.01 -0.79
N SER A 295 12.39 3.72 -0.63
CA SER A 295 12.93 2.40 -0.97
C SER A 295 12.26 1.31 -0.14
N TYR A 296 11.89 0.20 -0.76
CA TYR A 296 11.29 -0.94 -0.05
C TYR A 296 12.21 -1.50 1.04
N MET A 297 13.52 -1.50 0.79
CA MET A 297 14.52 -1.94 1.77
C MET A 297 14.60 -0.98 2.97
N GLU A 298 14.35 0.31 2.76
CA GLU A 298 14.32 1.29 3.84
C GLU A 298 13.13 1.05 4.78
N VAL A 299 11.94 0.79 4.22
CA VAL A 299 10.75 0.41 5.01
C VAL A 299 11.04 -0.82 5.87
N LYS A 300 11.63 -1.86 5.26
CA LYS A 300 12.06 -3.08 5.94
C LYS A 300 13.04 -2.81 7.10
N LYS A 301 14.06 -1.98 6.88
CA LYS A 301 15.05 -1.61 7.92
C LYS A 301 14.41 -0.85 9.08
N ARG A 302 13.47 0.05 8.81
CA ARG A 302 12.75 0.79 9.86
C ARG A 302 11.86 -0.12 10.69
N MET A 303 11.16 -1.06 10.03
CA MET A 303 10.43 -2.10 10.74
C MET A 303 11.35 -2.90 11.67
N VAL A 304 12.52 -3.35 11.21
CA VAL A 304 13.52 -4.05 12.05
C VAL A 304 13.92 -3.21 13.27
N ALA A 305 14.24 -1.93 13.07
CA ALA A 305 14.59 -1.02 14.15
C ALA A 305 13.46 -0.87 15.18
N ARG A 306 12.22 -0.72 14.70
CA ARG A 306 11.04 -0.60 15.54
C ARG A 306 10.76 -1.87 16.35
N LEU A 307 10.78 -3.05 15.72
CA LEU A 307 10.57 -4.32 16.42
C LEU A 307 11.63 -4.56 17.50
N ARG A 308 12.90 -4.26 17.20
CA ARG A 308 14.00 -4.33 18.19
C ARG A 308 13.74 -3.40 19.38
N HIS A 309 13.31 -2.17 19.13
CA HIS A 309 12.99 -1.21 20.19
C HIS A 309 11.81 -1.66 21.05
N LEU A 310 10.79 -2.26 20.45
CA LEU A 310 9.63 -2.81 21.15
C LEU A 310 9.91 -4.16 21.85
N GLY A 311 11.13 -4.71 21.72
CA GLY A 311 11.48 -6.02 22.27
C GLY A 311 10.83 -7.20 21.56
N ILE A 312 10.19 -6.98 20.40
CA ILE A 312 9.48 -8.02 19.64
C ILE A 312 10.50 -8.89 18.92
N ARG A 313 10.53 -10.18 19.30
CA ARG A 313 11.39 -11.19 18.68
C ARG A 313 10.56 -12.10 17.79
N VAL A 314 10.79 -12.02 16.48
CA VAL A 314 10.09 -12.83 15.47
C VAL A 314 10.68 -14.23 15.41
N ARG A 315 9.85 -15.25 15.63
CA ARG A 315 10.20 -16.66 15.50
C ARG A 315 10.01 -17.17 14.08
N SER A 316 8.85 -16.85 13.51
CA SER A 316 8.45 -17.29 12.18
C SER A 316 7.64 -16.18 11.51
N VAL A 317 7.75 -16.09 10.18
CA VAL A 317 6.88 -15.25 9.36
C VAL A 317 5.90 -16.20 8.69
N ILE A 318 4.60 -16.05 9.00
CA ILE A 318 3.54 -16.86 8.40
C ILE A 318 3.25 -16.31 7.01
N GLU A 319 3.01 -15.01 6.92
CA GLU A 319 2.74 -14.28 5.68
C GLU A 319 3.61 -13.03 5.62
N ASP A 320 4.05 -12.65 4.42
CA ASP A 320 4.55 -11.30 4.16
C ASP A 320 3.77 -10.64 3.04
N GLU A 321 3.74 -9.30 3.06
CA GLU A 321 3.14 -8.52 2.01
C GLU A 321 3.99 -7.30 1.64
N LYS A 322 3.91 -6.95 0.36
CA LYS A 322 4.43 -5.71 -0.19
C LYS A 322 3.29 -4.94 -0.81
N CYS A 323 2.96 -3.81 -0.23
CA CYS A 323 1.96 -2.92 -0.78
C CYS A 323 2.64 -1.70 -1.43
N LEU A 324 2.29 -1.40 -2.68
CA LEU A 324 2.72 -0.20 -3.38
C LEU A 324 1.52 0.46 -4.05
N ILE A 325 1.12 1.59 -3.49
CA ILE A 325 -0.09 2.27 -3.91
C ILE A 325 0.26 3.65 -4.48
N PRO A 326 -0.17 3.94 -5.70
CA PRO A 326 -0.21 5.30 -6.22
C PRO A 326 -1.21 6.18 -5.48
N MET A 327 -0.74 7.28 -4.91
CA MET A 327 -1.51 8.20 -4.10
C MET A 327 -1.66 9.56 -4.78
N GLY A 328 -2.91 10.04 -4.86
CA GLY A 328 -3.28 11.25 -5.58
C GLY A 328 -3.09 11.11 -7.09
N GLY A 329 -2.97 12.26 -7.78
CA GLY A 329 -2.95 12.31 -9.24
C GLY A 329 -4.22 12.95 -9.79
N PRO A 330 -4.29 13.18 -11.12
CA PRO A 330 -5.49 13.71 -11.74
C PRO A 330 -6.61 12.66 -11.70
N LEU A 331 -7.85 13.14 -11.60
CA LEU A 331 -9.02 12.30 -11.86
C LEU A 331 -9.01 11.81 -13.32
N PRO A 332 -9.62 10.65 -13.61
CA PRO A 332 -9.90 10.23 -14.98
C PRO A 332 -10.59 11.34 -15.78
N HIS A 333 -10.36 11.39 -17.08
CA HIS A 333 -11.10 12.30 -17.96
C HIS A 333 -12.60 11.98 -17.92
N ILE A 334 -13.45 13.00 -17.78
CA ILE A 334 -14.91 12.85 -17.81
C ILE A 334 -15.45 13.91 -18.78
N PRO A 335 -16.24 13.53 -19.81
CA PRO A 335 -16.70 12.17 -20.13
C PRO A 335 -15.62 11.32 -20.84
N GLN A 336 -15.67 10.00 -20.68
CA GLN A 336 -14.93 9.04 -21.50
C GLN A 336 -15.75 7.73 -21.62
N ASN A 337 -15.48 6.94 -22.66
CA ASN A 337 -16.30 5.77 -22.98
C ASN A 337 -15.98 4.52 -22.13
N VAL A 338 -14.87 4.52 -21.39
CA VAL A 338 -14.53 3.47 -20.41
C VAL A 338 -14.74 3.99 -19.00
N MET A 339 -15.53 3.29 -18.21
CA MET A 339 -15.74 3.64 -16.81
C MET A 339 -14.56 3.16 -15.96
N ALA A 340 -13.87 4.08 -15.27
CA ALA A 340 -12.88 3.70 -14.28
C ALA A 340 -13.56 3.22 -13.00
N PHE A 341 -13.07 2.13 -12.40
CA PHE A 341 -13.57 1.61 -11.11
C PHE A 341 -12.43 1.16 -10.20
N GLY A 342 -12.67 1.14 -8.88
CA GLY A 342 -11.65 0.79 -7.88
C GLY A 342 -10.43 1.72 -7.92
N GLY A 343 -9.22 1.15 -7.96
CA GLY A 343 -7.97 1.94 -7.95
C GLY A 343 -7.84 2.94 -9.10
N ASN A 344 -8.53 2.73 -10.22
CA ASN A 344 -8.41 3.62 -11.38
C ASN A 344 -9.30 4.86 -11.33
N CYS A 345 -10.32 4.92 -10.47
CA CYS A 345 -11.27 6.04 -10.45
C CYS A 345 -10.85 7.25 -9.60
N GLY A 346 -9.66 7.20 -8.98
CA GLY A 346 -9.09 8.35 -8.25
C GLY A 346 -9.74 8.65 -6.90
N ILE A 347 -10.53 7.72 -6.35
CA ILE A 347 -11.18 7.84 -5.03
C ILE A 347 -10.26 7.44 -3.86
N VAL A 348 -8.96 7.32 -4.12
CA VAL A 348 -7.94 6.95 -3.14
C VAL A 348 -7.73 8.11 -2.16
N HIS A 349 -8.14 7.97 -0.90
CA HIS A 349 -7.87 9.00 0.10
C HIS A 349 -6.51 8.77 0.78
N PRO A 350 -5.62 9.78 0.84
CA PRO A 350 -4.24 9.60 1.29
C PRO A 350 -4.00 9.51 2.79
N SER A 351 -4.97 9.87 3.63
CA SER A 351 -4.76 9.94 5.08
C SER A 351 -5.69 9.06 5.92
N ILE A 352 -6.63 8.34 5.29
CA ILE A 352 -7.58 7.47 6.01
C ILE A 352 -7.78 6.20 5.18
N PRO A 353 -7.74 5.00 5.79
CA PRO A 353 -8.30 3.81 5.18
C PRO A 353 -9.83 4.00 5.05
N GLN A 354 -10.28 4.61 3.95
CA GLN A 354 -11.71 4.76 3.61
C GLN A 354 -12.23 3.48 2.96
N GLY A 355 -12.08 2.34 3.65
CA GLY A 355 -12.21 0.98 3.11
C GLY A 355 -13.59 0.58 2.58
N THR A 356 -14.62 1.44 2.60
CA THR A 356 -15.98 0.88 2.55
C THR A 356 -17.06 1.72 1.87
N ARG A 357 -16.75 2.88 1.26
CA ARG A 357 -17.84 3.65 0.63
C ARG A 357 -18.39 3.10 -0.68
N LEU A 358 -17.79 2.05 -1.28
CA LEU A 358 -18.39 1.31 -2.42
C LEU A 358 -17.67 -0.02 -2.78
N LEU A 359 -16.95 -0.66 -1.84
CA LEU A 359 -16.00 -1.78 -2.07
C LEU A 359 -14.74 -1.40 -2.86
N GLY A 360 -14.29 -0.17 -2.66
CA GLY A 360 -12.88 0.21 -2.70
C GLY A 360 -12.14 -0.31 -1.46
N LEU A 361 -12.02 -1.64 -1.35
CA LEU A 361 -11.17 -2.28 -0.34
C LEU A 361 -9.73 -1.83 -0.57
N TRP A 362 -9.13 -1.21 0.44
CA TRP A 362 -7.77 -0.69 0.38
C TRP A 362 -6.77 -1.64 1.00
N LYS A 363 -6.07 -2.34 0.13
CA LYS A 363 -4.63 -2.25 -0.15
C LYS A 363 -4.39 -2.70 -1.58
#